data_AF-A0A969QRT4-F1
#
_entry.id   AF-A0A969QRT4-F1
#
_cell.length_a   1.000
_cell.length_b   1.000
_cell.length_c   1.000
_cell.angle_alpha   90.00
_cell.angle_beta   90.00
_cell.angle_gamma   90.00
#
_symmetry.space_group_name_H-M   'P 1'
#
loop_
_entity.id
_entity.type
_entity.pdbx_description
1 polymer ?
#
loop_
_entity_poly.entity_id
_entity_poly.type
_entity_poly.pdbx_seq_one_letter_code
_entity_poly.pdbx_strand_id
1 'polypeptide(L)'
;MLTARLAAEDAWTARWELARTYLLLGDADRAVSEFERLRQQAPEDVEVLRHLALAEAKTGHLEVASTHLEAAIRLDPNYSEAYRARAEVYAVLDRDDAVHERARRTWEDLLGDERLLITTNYVALETAALVQHRLGMEAVRVLM
;
A
#
# COMPACT_ATOMS: atom_id res chain seq x y z
N MET A 1 32.90 0.78 -19.25
CA MET A 1 31.84 0.14 -18.44
C MET A 1 31.68 0.79 -17.07
N LEU A 2 32.76 1.10 -16.33
CA LEU A 2 32.67 1.76 -15.01
C LEU A 2 32.02 3.17 -15.05
N THR A 3 32.38 3.99 -16.04
CA THR A 3 31.87 5.37 -16.20
C THR A 3 30.38 5.44 -16.56
N ALA A 4 29.89 4.50 -17.36
CA ALA A 4 28.48 4.40 -17.72
C ALA A 4 27.61 3.93 -16.54
N ARG A 5 28.16 3.08 -15.66
CA ARG A 5 27.48 2.63 -14.44
C ARG A 5 27.38 3.76 -13.41
N LEU A 6 28.46 4.50 -13.18
CA LEU A 6 28.46 5.66 -12.28
C LEU A 6 27.47 6.74 -12.77
N ALA A 7 27.47 7.06 -14.06
CA ALA A 7 26.51 8.02 -14.62
C ALA A 7 25.05 7.54 -14.51
N ALA A 8 24.81 6.23 -14.57
CA ALA A 8 23.47 5.65 -14.38
C ALA A 8 23.04 5.67 -12.90
N GLU A 9 23.94 5.38 -11.97
CA GLU A 9 23.71 5.49 -10.52
C GLU A 9 23.44 6.96 -10.10
N ASP A 10 24.17 7.91 -10.67
CA ASP A 10 23.95 9.34 -10.47
C ASP A 10 22.58 9.79 -11.01
N ALA A 11 22.21 9.34 -12.21
CA ALA A 11 20.93 9.67 -12.83
C ALA A 11 19.73 9.04 -12.08
N TRP A 12 19.90 7.81 -11.58
CA TRP A 12 18.91 7.15 -10.72
C TRP A 12 18.67 7.97 -9.46
N THR A 13 19.74 8.29 -8.73
CA THR A 13 19.67 9.02 -7.46
C THR A 13 19.04 10.40 -7.66
N ALA A 14 19.42 11.11 -8.72
CA ALA A 14 18.83 12.40 -9.05
C ALA A 14 17.32 12.30 -9.32
N ARG A 15 16.89 11.26 -10.06
CA ARG A 15 15.47 11.04 -10.37
C ARG A 15 14.68 10.62 -9.14
N TRP A 16 15.26 9.78 -8.28
CA TRP A 16 14.70 9.39 -6.99
C TRP A 16 14.42 10.61 -6.12
N GLU A 17 15.41 11.48 -5.93
CA GLU A 17 15.23 12.67 -5.11
C GLU A 17 14.25 13.67 -5.72
N LEU A 18 14.23 13.79 -7.06
CA LEU A 18 13.25 14.61 -7.76
C LEU A 18 11.82 14.11 -7.53
N ALA A 19 11.58 12.80 -7.68
CA ALA A 19 10.27 12.19 -7.47
C ALA A 19 9.77 12.37 -6.02
N ARG A 20 10.65 12.16 -5.05
CA ARG A 20 10.36 12.41 -3.63
C ARG A 20 10.08 13.88 -3.34
N THR A 21 10.81 14.79 -3.97
CA THR A 21 10.58 16.23 -3.83
C THR A 21 9.22 16.62 -4.39
N TYR A 22 8.83 16.09 -5.54
CA TYR A 22 7.47 16.30 -6.08
C TYR A 22 6.38 15.80 -5.13
N LEU A 23 6.55 14.61 -4.54
CA LEU A 23 5.64 14.09 -3.50
C LEU A 23 5.53 15.02 -2.29
N LEU A 24 6.66 15.53 -1.79
CA LEU A 24 6.71 16.43 -0.64
C LEU A 24 6.04 17.78 -0.92
N LEU A 25 6.16 18.28 -2.16
CA LEU A 25 5.51 19.50 -2.62
C LEU A 25 4.02 19.30 -2.96
N GLY A 26 3.50 18.08 -2.86
CA GLY A 26 2.11 17.74 -3.19
C GLY A 26 1.84 17.60 -4.68
N ASP A 27 2.87 17.65 -5.53
CA ASP A 27 2.76 17.47 -6.96
C ASP A 27 2.84 15.98 -7.32
N ALA A 28 1.77 15.26 -6.98
CA ALA A 28 1.75 13.81 -7.07
C ALA A 28 1.82 13.31 -8.52
N ASP A 29 1.23 14.02 -9.49
CA ASP A 29 1.28 13.65 -10.91
C ASP A 29 2.72 13.62 -11.45
N ARG A 30 3.53 14.65 -11.13
CA ARG A 30 4.95 14.66 -11.53
C ARG A 30 5.75 13.60 -10.79
N ALA A 31 5.43 13.33 -9.54
CA ALA A 31 6.07 12.25 -8.80
C ALA A 31 5.80 10.88 -9.44
N VAL A 32 4.55 10.58 -9.81
CA VAL A 32 4.18 9.35 -10.52
C VAL A 32 5.04 9.18 -11.77
N SER A 33 5.13 10.22 -12.61
CA SER A 33 5.92 10.14 -13.86
C SER A 33 7.40 9.81 -13.62
N GLU A 34 8.03 10.39 -12.59
CA GLU A 34 9.43 10.09 -12.29
C GLU A 34 9.61 8.70 -11.66
N PHE A 35 8.69 8.26 -10.77
CA PHE A 35 8.71 6.91 -10.22
C PHE A 35 8.43 5.82 -11.27
N GLU A 36 7.57 6.07 -12.25
CA GLU A 36 7.37 5.14 -13.37
C GLU A 36 8.64 4.91 -14.17
N ARG A 37 9.42 5.97 -14.41
CA ARG A 37 10.70 5.86 -15.11
C ARG A 37 11.74 5.12 -14.28
N LEU A 38 11.73 5.26 -12.95
CA LEU A 38 12.55 4.44 -12.05
C LEU A 38 12.11 2.98 -12.13
N ARG A 39 10.80 2.71 -12.13
CA ARG A 39 10.25 1.36 -12.27
C ARG A 39 10.61 0.69 -13.60
N GLN A 40 10.72 1.44 -14.70
CA GLN A 40 11.18 0.90 -15.98
C GLN A 40 12.62 0.35 -15.90
N GLN A 41 13.45 0.93 -15.04
CA GLN A 41 14.84 0.52 -14.86
C GLN A 41 14.99 -0.56 -13.79
N ALA A 42 14.20 -0.51 -12.71
CA ALA A 42 14.13 -1.55 -11.69
C ALA A 42 12.66 -1.93 -11.38
N PRO A 43 12.08 -2.87 -12.15
CA PRO A 43 10.65 -3.22 -12.04
C PRO A 43 10.24 -3.85 -10.71
N GLU A 44 11.21 -4.44 -10.00
CA GLU A 44 11.03 -5.19 -8.75
C GLU A 44 11.61 -4.46 -7.53
N ASP A 45 12.02 -3.20 -7.68
CA ASP A 45 12.47 -2.40 -6.55
C ASP A 45 11.28 -2.07 -5.64
N VAL A 46 11.26 -2.68 -4.45
CA VAL A 46 10.16 -2.55 -3.48
C VAL A 46 10.01 -1.13 -2.97
N GLU A 47 11.08 -0.34 -2.94
CA GLU A 47 11.05 1.05 -2.50
C GLU A 47 10.41 1.94 -3.57
N VAL A 48 10.74 1.70 -4.85
CA VAL A 48 10.11 2.36 -5.99
C VAL A 48 8.63 2.00 -6.07
N LEU A 49 8.27 0.73 -5.95
CA LEU A 49 6.87 0.29 -5.96
C LEU A 49 6.05 0.94 -4.84
N ARG A 50 6.62 1.04 -3.63
CA ARG A 50 5.96 1.71 -2.50
C ARG A 50 5.76 3.20 -2.76
N HIS A 51 6.76 3.92 -3.24
CA HIS A 51 6.62 5.36 -3.49
C HIS A 51 5.72 5.68 -4.67
N LEU A 52 5.76 4.87 -5.74
CA LEU A 52 4.82 4.97 -6.84
C LEU A 52 3.39 4.80 -6.34
N ALA A 53 3.14 3.80 -5.49
CA ALA A 53 1.83 3.61 -4.88
C ALA A 53 1.37 4.81 -4.05
N LEU A 54 2.25 5.42 -3.24
CA LEU A 54 1.91 6.61 -2.46
C LEU A 54 1.61 7.83 -3.36
N ALA A 55 2.30 7.95 -4.50
CA ALA A 55 2.03 9.00 -5.49
C ALA A 55 0.68 8.78 -6.17
N GLU A 56 0.41 7.56 -6.65
CA GLU A 56 -0.86 7.16 -7.26
C GLU A 56 -2.04 7.31 -6.29
N ALA A 57 -1.84 7.02 -5.00
CA ALA A 57 -2.88 7.20 -4.00
C ALA A 57 -3.23 8.68 -3.80
N LYS A 58 -2.24 9.58 -3.88
CA LYS A 58 -2.45 11.04 -3.78
C LYS A 58 -3.16 11.61 -5.01
N THR A 59 -3.04 10.98 -6.18
CA THR A 59 -3.78 11.34 -7.40
C THR A 59 -5.15 10.66 -7.49
N GLY A 60 -5.52 9.82 -6.50
CA GLY A 60 -6.80 9.13 -6.44
C GLY A 60 -6.85 7.78 -7.15
N HIS A 61 -5.73 7.28 -7.69
CA HIS A 61 -5.64 5.96 -8.33
C HIS A 61 -5.38 4.86 -7.30
N LEU A 62 -6.31 4.71 -6.37
CA LEU A 62 -6.12 3.90 -5.17
C LEU A 62 -6.02 2.39 -5.46
N GLU A 63 -6.72 1.88 -6.47
CA GLU A 63 -6.64 0.48 -6.90
C GLU A 63 -5.26 0.15 -7.50
N VAL A 64 -4.71 1.09 -8.28
CA VAL A 64 -3.36 0.97 -8.86
C VAL A 64 -2.31 0.98 -7.74
N ALA A 65 -2.46 1.88 -6.77
CA ALA A 65 -1.62 1.94 -5.59
C ALA A 65 -1.64 0.62 -4.79
N SER A 66 -2.82 0.04 -4.55
CA SER A 66 -2.94 -1.26 -3.88
C SER A 66 -2.19 -2.36 -4.62
N THR A 67 -2.30 -2.38 -5.96
CA THR A 67 -1.61 -3.38 -6.80
C THR A 67 -0.08 -3.29 -6.69
N HIS A 68 0.47 -2.08 -6.66
CA HIS A 68 1.91 -1.87 -6.47
C HIS A 68 2.39 -2.32 -5.09
N LEU A 69 1.61 -2.06 -4.04
CA LEU A 69 1.96 -2.46 -2.68
C LEU A 69 1.85 -3.97 -2.48
N GLU A 70 0.89 -4.62 -3.12
CA GLU A 70 0.81 -6.08 -3.18
C GLU A 70 2.02 -6.69 -3.89
N ALA A 71 2.48 -6.08 -4.98
CA ALA A 71 3.73 -6.50 -5.63
C ALA A 71 4.93 -6.34 -4.70
N ALA A 72 5.07 -5.19 -4.02
CA ALA A 72 6.15 -4.95 -3.07
C ALA A 72 6.15 -5.98 -1.91
N ILE A 73 4.98 -6.28 -1.34
CA ILE A 73 4.82 -7.27 -0.27
C ILE A 73 5.15 -8.70 -0.76
N ARG A 74 4.77 -9.05 -1.99
CA ARG A 74 5.14 -10.36 -2.56
C ARG A 74 6.65 -10.50 -2.77
N LEU A 75 7.31 -9.42 -3.17
CA LEU A 75 8.76 -9.39 -3.43
C LEU A 75 9.57 -9.40 -2.13
N ASP A 76 9.13 -8.63 -1.14
CA ASP A 76 9.70 -8.65 0.21
C ASP A 76 8.59 -8.69 1.28
N PRO A 77 8.24 -9.89 1.77
CA PRO A 77 7.23 -10.06 2.82
C PRO A 77 7.61 -9.43 4.17
N ASN A 78 8.87 -9.06 4.38
CA ASN A 78 9.36 -8.42 5.61
C ASN A 78 9.46 -6.89 5.48
N TYR A 79 9.16 -6.32 4.31
CA TYR A 79 9.21 -4.88 4.09
C TYR A 79 8.04 -4.15 4.75
N SER A 80 8.24 -3.79 6.02
CA SER A 80 7.22 -3.22 6.90
C SER A 80 6.54 -1.96 6.32
N GLU A 81 7.29 -1.17 5.57
CA GLU A 81 6.86 0.08 4.99
C GLU A 81 5.82 -0.12 3.88
N ALA A 82 5.85 -1.25 3.17
CA ALA A 82 4.82 -1.57 2.19
C ALA A 82 3.48 -1.92 2.85
N TYR A 83 3.50 -2.65 3.98
CA TYR A 83 2.28 -2.89 4.76
C TYR A 83 1.71 -1.60 5.34
N ARG A 84 2.58 -0.73 5.89
CA ARG A 84 2.16 0.58 6.39
C ARG A 84 1.52 1.43 5.28
N ALA A 85 2.18 1.55 4.14
CA ALA A 85 1.64 2.28 3.00
C ALA A 85 0.32 1.68 2.50
N ARG A 86 0.17 0.35 2.55
CA ARG A 86 -1.08 -0.32 2.13
C ARG A 86 -2.23 -0.03 3.08
N ALA A 87 -1.97 -0.02 4.39
CA ALA A 87 -2.96 0.41 5.37
C ALA A 87 -3.38 1.88 5.16
N GLU A 88 -2.43 2.77 4.83
CA GLU A 88 -2.73 4.17 4.49
C GLU A 88 -3.62 4.28 3.24
N VAL A 89 -3.31 3.54 2.17
CA VAL A 89 -4.13 3.51 0.94
C VAL A 89 -5.53 2.97 1.22
N TYR A 90 -5.66 1.91 2.00
CA TYR A 90 -6.98 1.38 2.36
C TYR A 90 -7.78 2.34 3.24
N ALA A 91 -7.14 3.07 4.16
CA ALA A 91 -7.83 4.09 4.95
C ALA A 91 -8.41 5.20 4.06
N VAL A 92 -7.75 5.53 2.94
CA VAL A 92 -8.27 6.50 1.97
C VAL A 92 -9.40 5.89 1.12
N LEU A 93 -9.26 4.65 0.65
CA LEU A 93 -10.31 3.92 -0.06
C LEU A 93 -11.61 3.82 0.74
N ASP A 94 -11.48 3.63 2.05
CA ASP A 94 -12.60 3.42 2.95
C ASP A 94 -13.12 4.71 3.57
N ARG A 95 -12.47 5.86 3.30
CA ARG A 95 -12.80 7.14 3.96
C ARG A 95 -14.23 7.63 3.64
N ASP A 96 -14.72 7.28 2.45
CA ASP A 96 -16.03 7.69 1.95
C ASP A 96 -17.07 6.55 2.07
N ASP A 97 -16.73 5.42 2.71
CA ASP A 97 -17.74 4.44 3.11
C ASP A 97 -18.58 5.05 4.23
N ALA A 98 -19.86 5.31 3.93
CA ALA A 98 -20.83 5.86 4.86
C ALA A 98 -20.96 5.04 6.16
N VAL A 99 -20.51 3.79 6.16
CA VAL A 99 -20.55 2.86 7.30
C VAL A 99 -19.24 2.87 8.10
N HIS A 100 -18.14 3.41 7.58
CA HIS A 100 -16.80 3.34 8.19
C HIS A 100 -16.78 3.81 9.64
N GLU A 101 -17.29 5.01 9.91
CA GLU A 101 -17.29 5.61 11.26
C GLU A 101 -18.17 4.81 12.24
N ARG A 102 -19.25 4.19 11.77
CA ARG A 102 -20.10 3.32 12.58
C ARG A 102 -19.41 1.98 12.85
N ALA A 103 -18.76 1.41 11.84
CA ALA A 103 -18.01 0.17 11.95
C ALA A 103 -16.84 0.31 12.94
N ARG A 104 -16.07 1.40 12.84
CA ARG A 104 -14.97 1.73 13.77
C ARG A 104 -15.42 1.76 15.23
N ARG A 105 -16.50 2.50 15.54
CA ARG A 105 -17.03 2.54 16.92
C ARG A 105 -17.50 1.17 17.39
N THR A 106 -18.17 0.41 16.53
CA THR A 106 -18.64 -0.94 16.87
C THR A 106 -17.48 -1.87 17.18
N TRP A 107 -16.37 -1.77 16.43
CA TRP A 107 -15.15 -2.51 16.68
C TRP A 107 -14.47 -2.11 17.99
N GLU A 108 -14.38 -0.82 18.29
CA GLU A 108 -13.83 -0.32 19.57
C GLU A 108 -14.66 -0.81 20.77
N ASP A 109 -15.99 -0.79 20.66
CA ASP A 109 -16.90 -1.33 21.68
C ASP A 109 -16.72 -2.85 21.86
N LEU A 110 -16.53 -3.59 20.77
CA LEU A 110 -16.28 -5.05 20.80
C LEU A 110 -14.93 -5.41 21.40
N LEU A 111 -13.91 -4.57 21.26
CA LEU A 111 -12.58 -4.79 21.88
C LEU A 111 -12.57 -4.43 23.36
N GLY A 112 -13.40 -3.47 23.79
CA GLY A 112 -13.47 -3.02 25.19
C GLY A 112 -14.34 -3.90 26.09
N ASP A 113 -15.17 -4.76 25.51
CA ASP A 113 -16.15 -5.60 26.20
C ASP A 113 -15.87 -7.06 25.82
N GLU A 114 -15.80 -8.01 26.77
CA GLU A 114 -15.54 -9.45 26.51
C GLU A 114 -16.74 -10.14 25.81
N ARG A 115 -17.33 -9.50 24.80
CA ARG A 115 -18.50 -10.02 24.10
C ARG A 115 -18.06 -11.08 23.11
N LEU A 116 -18.61 -12.27 23.29
CA LEU A 116 -18.45 -13.36 22.35
C LEU A 116 -19.07 -12.96 21.00
N LEU A 117 -18.25 -12.91 19.96
CA LEU A 117 -18.70 -12.59 18.61
C LEU A 117 -19.33 -13.85 17.99
N ILE A 118 -20.67 -13.90 17.97
CA ILE A 118 -21.40 -15.00 17.34
C ILE A 118 -21.66 -14.62 15.89
N THR A 119 -21.13 -15.43 14.98
CA THR A 119 -21.29 -15.25 13.55
C THR A 119 -21.62 -16.58 12.87
N THR A 120 -22.06 -16.54 11.62
CA THR A 120 -22.29 -17.75 10.82
C THR A 120 -20.99 -18.17 10.14
N ASN A 121 -20.86 -19.47 9.84
CA ASN A 121 -19.73 -19.98 9.04
C ASN A 121 -19.61 -19.25 7.69
N TYR A 122 -20.73 -18.78 7.12
CA TYR A 122 -20.75 -18.00 5.90
C TYR A 122 -20.04 -16.65 6.06
N VAL A 123 -20.37 -15.88 7.10
CA VAL A 123 -19.75 -14.57 7.35
C VAL A 123 -18.27 -14.73 7.70
N ALA A 124 -17.89 -15.77 8.46
CA ALA A 124 -16.49 -16.07 8.73
C ALA A 124 -15.71 -16.39 7.43
N LEU A 125 -16.29 -17.19 6.53
CA LEU A 125 -15.68 -17.55 5.26
C LEU A 125 -15.55 -16.34 4.32
N GLU A 126 -16.61 -15.54 4.16
CA GLU A 126 -16.58 -14.31 3.36
C GLU A 126 -15.56 -13.31 3.90
N THR A 127 -15.51 -13.12 5.23
CA THR A 127 -14.52 -12.24 5.87
C THR A 127 -13.11 -12.76 5.64
N ALA A 128 -12.87 -14.07 5.82
CA ALA A 128 -11.57 -14.69 5.57
C ALA A 128 -11.16 -14.60 4.09
N ALA A 129 -12.09 -14.79 3.15
CA ALA A 129 -11.83 -14.65 1.72
C ALA A 129 -11.50 -13.20 1.34
N LEU A 130 -12.22 -12.23 1.92
CA LEU A 130 -11.99 -10.81 1.68
C LEU A 130 -10.64 -10.35 2.27
N VAL A 131 -10.29 -10.81 3.48
CA VAL A 131 -9.01 -10.56 4.15
C VAL A 131 -7.84 -11.33 3.50
N GLN A 132 -8.10 -12.50 2.92
CA GLN A 132 -7.12 -13.18 2.10
C GLN A 132 -6.85 -12.38 0.81
N HIS A 133 -7.92 -11.90 0.16
CA HIS A 133 -7.83 -11.24 -1.12
C HIS A 133 -7.16 -9.86 -1.02
N ARG A 134 -7.63 -9.01 -0.11
CA ARG A 134 -6.98 -7.77 0.29
C ARG A 134 -6.27 -8.08 1.59
N LEU A 135 -4.96 -7.93 1.78
CA LEU A 135 -4.17 -8.25 2.99
C LEU A 135 -3.40 -9.58 2.97
N GLY A 136 -3.93 -10.66 2.39
CA GLY A 136 -3.18 -11.92 2.22
C GLY A 136 -3.37 -12.93 3.34
N MET A 137 -2.83 -14.14 3.16
CA MET A 137 -3.07 -15.27 4.08
C MET A 137 -2.52 -15.07 5.50
N GLU A 138 -1.47 -14.27 5.68
CA GLU A 138 -0.97 -13.97 7.04
C GLU A 138 -1.97 -13.15 7.85
N ALA A 139 -2.71 -12.23 7.22
CA ALA A 139 -3.74 -11.45 7.91
C ALA A 139 -4.91 -12.33 8.37
N VAL A 140 -5.27 -13.35 7.59
CA VAL A 140 -6.32 -14.31 7.96
C VAL A 140 -5.95 -15.07 9.23
N ARG A 141 -4.68 -15.48 9.40
CA ARG A 141 -4.20 -16.23 10.58
C ARG A 141 -4.16 -15.42 11.87
N VAL A 142 -4.07 -14.09 11.76
CA VAL A 142 -4.13 -13.20 12.93
C VAL A 142 -5.57 -12.99 13.39
N LEU A 143 -6.53 -13.07 12.45
CA LEU A 143 -7.95 -12.82 12.68
C LEU A 143 -8.74 -14.06 13.14
N MET A 144 -8.27 -15.27 12.80
CA MET A 144 -8.93 -16.56 13.11
C MET A 144 -7.99 -17.52 13.80
#